data_AF-A0A444HH52-F1
#
_entry.id   AF-A0A444HH52-F1
#
_cell.length_a   1.000
_cell.length_b   1.000
_cell.length_c   1.000
_cell.angle_alpha   90.00
_cell.angle_beta   90.00
_cell.angle_gamma   90.00
#
_symmetry.space_group_name_H-M   'P 1'
#
loop_
_entity.id
_entity.type
_entity.pdbx_description
1 polymer ?
#
loop_
_entity_poly.entity_id
_entity_poly.type
_entity_poly.pdbx_seq_one_letter_code
_entity_poly.pdbx_strand_id
1 'polypeptide(L)' 'MTGTSDTLALLIDGDNASPKIVSGLLAEIATYGTASVRRIYGDWTKPNLNGWKECLLEHSIQPVQQFAYTTGKN' A
#
# COMPACT_ATOMS: atom_id res chain seq x y z
N MET A 1 -25.80 12.28 -16.57
CA MET A 1 -24.73 12.75 -15.67
C MET A 1 -23.72 11.63 -15.53
N THR A 2 -22.64 11.65 -16.30
CA THR A 2 -21.54 10.68 -16.13
C THR A 2 -20.69 11.19 -14.98
N GLY A 3 -20.97 10.74 -13.75
CA GLY A 3 -20.06 10.99 -12.64
C GLY A 3 -18.74 10.30 -12.98
N THR A 4 -17.70 11.07 -13.28
CA THR A 4 -16.33 10.56 -13.32
C THR A 4 -16.11 9.86 -11.99
N SER A 5 -16.06 8.54 -12.01
CA SER A 5 -15.66 7.77 -10.85
C SER A 5 -14.20 8.13 -10.64
N ASP A 6 -13.91 9.00 -9.67
CA ASP A 6 -12.54 9.44 -9.44
C ASP A 6 -11.69 8.20 -9.15
N THR A 7 -10.77 7.92 -10.07
CA THR A 7 -9.89 6.77 -10.00
C THR A 7 -8.68 7.16 -9.18
N LEU A 8 -8.58 6.54 -8.00
CA LEU A 8 -7.54 6.86 -7.05
C LEU A 8 -6.38 5.88 -7.17
N ALA A 9 -5.17 6.39 -6.98
CA ALA A 9 -3.96 5.58 -6.86
C ALA A 9 -3.45 5.64 -5.41
N LEU A 10 -3.41 4.50 -4.75
CA LEU A 10 -2.87 4.31 -3.41
C LEU A 10 -1.45 3.74 -3.51
N LEU A 11 -0.48 4.52 -3.05
CA LEU A 11 0.92 4.11 -2.91
C LEU A 11 1.30 4.18 -1.43
N ILE A 12 1.74 3.05 -0.87
CA ILE A 12 2.08 2.91 0.55
C ILE A 12 3.57 2.59 0.66
N ASP A 13 4.25 3.25 1.60
CA ASP A 13 5.59 2.85 2.05
C ASP A 13 5.42 1.87 3.23
N GLY A 14 5.57 0.58 2.97
CA GLY A 14 5.34 -0.49 3.95
C GLY A 14 6.42 -0.57 5.03
N ASP A 15 7.63 -0.06 4.76
CA ASP A 15 8.70 -0.03 5.76
C ASP A 15 8.46 1.09 6.79
N ASN A 16 7.78 2.17 6.40
CA ASN A 16 7.47 3.31 7.27
C ASN A 16 6.00 3.37 7.75
N ALA A 17 5.09 2.60 7.16
CA ALA A 17 3.68 2.54 7.55
C ALA A 17 3.35 1.27 8.35
N SER A 18 2.37 1.38 9.25
CA SER A 18 1.84 0.24 9.98
C SER A 18 0.64 -0.38 9.24
N PRO A 19 0.50 -1.72 9.19
CA PRO A 19 -0.66 -2.35 8.57
C PRO A 19 -1.99 -1.96 9.24
N LYS A 20 -1.96 -1.56 10.52
CA LYS A 20 -3.15 -1.16 11.30
C LYS A 20 -3.89 0.04 10.72
N ILE A 21 -3.20 0.94 10.01
CA ILE A 21 -3.82 2.14 9.45
C ILE A 21 -4.50 1.90 8.10
N VAL A 22 -4.17 0.79 7.40
CA VAL A 22 -4.61 0.61 6.01
C VAL A 22 -6.11 0.35 5.89
N SER A 23 -6.70 -0.35 6.87
CA SER A 23 -8.13 -0.64 6.86
C SER A 23 -8.97 0.65 6.93
N GLY A 24 -8.62 1.58 7.82
CA GLY A 24 -9.27 2.88 7.94
C GLY A 24 -9.06 3.75 6.70
N LEU A 25 -7.85 3.77 6.15
CA LEU A 25 -7.52 4.52 4.93
C LEU A 25 -8.34 4.02 3.73
N LEU A 26 -8.50 2.71 3.58
CA LEU A 26 -9.29 2.12 2.49
C LEU A 26 -10.78 2.40 2.64
N ALA A 27 -11.30 2.36 3.87
CA ALA A 27 -12.68 2.74 4.15
C ALA A 27 -12.95 4.20 3.76
N GLU A 28 -12.00 5.09 4.07
CA GLU A 28 -12.07 6.50 3.68
C GLU A 28 -11.96 6.68 2.16
N ILE A 29 -11.03 6.02 1.49
CA ILE A 29 -10.88 6.05 0.02
C ILE A 29 -12.17 5.60 -0.69
N ALA A 30 -12.86 4.59 -0.16
CA ALA A 30 -14.12 4.11 -0.70
C ALA A 30 -15.24 5.16 -0.68
N THR A 31 -15.13 6.21 0.16
CA THR A 31 -16.07 7.34 0.17
C THR A 31 -15.81 8.35 -0.94
N TYR A 32 -14.56 8.45 -1.41
CA TYR A 32 -14.13 9.41 -2.44
C TYR A 32 -14.19 8.82 -3.85
N GLY A 33 -13.98 7.52 -4.00
CA GLY A 33 -13.95 6.88 -5.32
C GLY A 33 -13.46 5.44 -5.28
N THR A 34 -12.99 4.95 -6.43
CA THR A 34 -12.45 3.60 -6.54
C THR A 34 -10.93 3.63 -6.68
N ALA A 35 -10.23 2.96 -5.76
CA ALA A 35 -8.79 2.77 -5.89
C ALA A 35 -8.47 1.71 -6.97
N SER A 36 -8.20 2.19 -8.17
CA SER A 36 -7.80 1.35 -9.32
C SER A 36 -6.39 0.82 -9.15
N VAL A 37 -5.51 1.57 -8.47
CA VAL A 37 -4.12 1.16 -8.21
C VAL A 37 -3.90 1.13 -6.71
N ARG A 38 -3.41 0.00 -6.21
CA ARG A 38 -3.04 -0.21 -4.80
C ARG A 38 -1.68 -0.89 -4.75
N ARG A 39 -0.65 -0.17 -4.33
CA ARG A 39 0.72 -0.69 -4.25
C ARG A 39 1.33 -0.36 -2.90
N ILE A 40 2.13 -1.29 -2.42
CA ILE A 40 2.92 -1.11 -1.20
C ILE A 40 4.36 -1.49 -1.46
N TYR A 41 5.25 -0.55 -1.20
CA TYR A 41 6.68 -0.63 -1.44
C TYR A 41 7.39 -0.96 -0.15
N GLY A 42 8.32 -1.90 -0.20
CA GLY A 42 9.15 -2.20 0.95
C GLY A 42 10.02 -3.43 0.71
N ASP A 43 10.85 -3.73 1.71
CA ASP A 43 11.71 -4.90 1.68
C ASP A 43 11.00 -6.16 2.22
N TRP A 44 10.36 -6.94 1.33
CA TRP A 44 9.60 -8.16 1.69
C TRP A 44 10.48 -9.31 2.16
N THR A 45 11.80 -9.17 2.11
CA THR A 45 12.73 -10.13 2.73
C THR A 45 12.79 -9.97 4.24
N LYS A 46 12.37 -8.82 4.78
CA LYS A 46 12.42 -8.52 6.21
C LYS A 46 11.14 -8.98 6.94
N PRO A 47 11.26 -9.41 8.20
CA PRO A 47 10.12 -9.90 8.98
C PRO A 47 9.13 -8.80 9.41
N ASN A 48 9.52 -7.52 9.39
CA ASN A 48 8.66 -6.38 9.74
C ASN A 48 7.44 -6.26 8.83
N LEU A 49 7.53 -6.71 7.57
CA LEU A 49 6.42 -6.66 6.62
C LEU A 49 5.47 -7.86 6.72
N ASN A 50 5.71 -8.84 7.60
CA ASN A 50 4.82 -9.99 7.76
C ASN A 50 3.39 -9.58 8.17
N GLY A 51 3.25 -8.51 8.96
CA GLY A 51 1.94 -7.99 9.37
C GLY A 51 1.11 -7.42 8.20
N TRP A 52 1.75 -7.12 7.06
CA TRP A 52 1.05 -6.65 5.87
C TRP A 52 0.43 -7.79 5.06
N LYS A 53 0.93 -9.03 5.18
CA LYS A 53 0.54 -10.16 4.31
C LYS A 53 -0.97 -10.42 4.30
N GLU A 54 -1.62 -10.32 5.45
CA GLU A 54 -3.08 -10.46 5.58
C GLU A 54 -3.81 -9.34 4.83
N CYS A 55 -3.39 -8.08 5.06
CA CYS A 55 -3.96 -6.91 4.40
C CYS A 55 -3.77 -6.92 2.86
N LEU A 56 -2.66 -7.47 2.36
CA LEU A 56 -2.42 -7.57 0.92
C LEU A 56 -3.51 -8.38 0.22
N LEU A 57 -3.84 -9.54 0.79
CA LEU A 57 -4.84 -10.46 0.26
C LEU A 57 -6.25 -9.89 0.42
N GLU A 58 -6.57 -9.40 1.61
CA GLU A 58 -7.90 -8.85 1.93
C GLU A 58 -8.24 -7.65 1.04
N HIS A 59 -7.28 -6.77 0.80
CA HIS A 59 -7.52 -5.50 0.14
C HIS A 59 -7.00 -5.43 -1.30
N SER A 60 -6.54 -6.57 -1.85
CA SER A 60 -5.95 -6.65 -3.19
C SER A 60 -4.84 -5.61 -3.42
N ILE A 61 -3.99 -5.42 -2.41
CA ILE A 61 -2.85 -4.49 -2.49
C ILE A 61 -1.69 -5.27 -3.08
N GLN A 62 -1.07 -4.72 -4.13
CA GLN A 62 0.06 -5.35 -4.78
C GLN A 62 1.36 -5.03 -4.03
N PRO A 63 2.07 -6.03 -3.47
CA PRO A 63 3.39 -5.81 -2.90
C PRO A 63 4.42 -5.53 -4.01
N VAL A 64 5.28 -4.55 -3.77
CA VAL A 64 6.40 -4.20 -4.65
C VAL A 64 7.68 -4.29 -3.83
N GLN A 65 8.61 -5.16 -4.23
CA GLN A 65 9.93 -5.24 -3.62
C GLN A 65 10.72 -3.98 -3.94
N GLN A 66 11.06 -3.24 -2.90
CA GLN A 66 11.99 -2.13 -2.99
C GLN A 66 13.40 -2.67 -2.72
N PHE A 67 14.25 -2.65 -3.74
CA PHE A 67 15.67 -2.85 -3.55
C PHE A 67 16.26 -1.55 -3.00
N ALA A 68 17.00 -1.64 -1.89
CA ALA A 68 17.68 -0.48 -1.34
C ALA A 68 18.71 0.05 -2.34
N TYR A 69 18.50 1.25 -2.87
CA TYR A 69 19.51 1.99 -3.63
C TYR A 69 20.44 2.70 -2.65
N THR A 70 21.32 1.94 -1.99
CA THR A 70 22.67 2.32 -1.53
C THR A 70 23.14 1.34 -0.46
N THR A 71 24.19 0.58 -0.76
CA THR A 71 25.14 0.09 0.25
C THR A 71 26.14 1.22 0.54
N GLY A 72 26.23 1.67 1.80
CA GLY A 72 27.38 2.45 2.29
C GLY A 72 27.46 3.93 1.89
N LYS A 73 26.61 4.78 2.47
CA LYS A 73 26.94 6.21 2.65
C LYS A 73 26.83 6.57 4.12
N ASN A 74 27.91 6.32 4.85
CA ASN A 74 28.35 7.01 6.07
C ASN A 74 29.84 6.68 6.27
#